data_AF-K2AJU3-F1
#
_entry.id   AF-K2AJU3-F1
#
_cell.length_a   1.000
_cell.length_b   1.000
_cell.length_c   1.000
_cell.angle_alpha   90.00
_cell.angle_beta   90.00
_cell.angle_gamma   90.00
#
_symmetry.space_group_name_H-M   'P 1'
#
loop_
_entity.id
_entity.type
_entity.pdbx_description
1 polymer ?
#
loop_
_entity_poly.entity_id
_entity_poly.type
_entity_poly.pdbx_seq_one_letter_code
_entity_poly.pdbx_strand_id
1 'polypeptide(L)'
;MPLFPLIKKINVPLKNLLPHLQNRNCFWLDSACFDFQPVAFDEQHGFSILAFDPTDEKIFSAPTSAEAFCRFFASANLQRSPVTDISLRFTGGWLGFLAYEAYQFNKLIPFGPSHHKQYPLAIFKYYDTFFYKDHRSDKTLFVSFSPMAQKKWAGLQRQINQAARSSGRIP
;
A
#
# COMPACT_ATOMS: atom_id res chain seq x y z
N MET A 1 -19.89 2.44 -13.41
CA MET A 1 -19.49 1.09 -13.84
C MET A 1 -18.48 0.55 -12.85
N PRO A 2 -18.58 -0.71 -12.38
CA PRO A 2 -17.59 -1.29 -11.48
C PRO A 2 -16.22 -1.35 -12.18
N LEU A 3 -15.16 -0.90 -11.49
CA LEU A 3 -13.79 -0.99 -11.96
C LEU A 3 -13.30 -2.43 -11.73
N PHE A 4 -13.15 -3.21 -12.80
CA PHE A 4 -12.52 -4.51 -12.72
C PHE A 4 -10.99 -4.35 -12.69
N PRO A 5 -10.29 -4.86 -11.67
CA PRO A 5 -8.84 -4.75 -11.61
C PRO A 5 -8.19 -5.59 -12.71
N LEU A 6 -7.06 -5.09 -13.22
CA LEU A 6 -6.10 -5.92 -13.91
C LEU A 6 -5.29 -6.71 -12.89
N ILE A 7 -5.44 -8.04 -12.91
CA ILE A 7 -4.66 -8.96 -12.07
C ILE A 7 -3.75 -9.80 -12.96
N LYS A 8 -2.45 -9.82 -12.65
CA LYS A 8 -1.43 -10.65 -13.34
C LYS A 8 -0.59 -11.39 -12.32
N LYS A 9 -0.52 -12.72 -12.43
CA LYS A 9 0.42 -13.52 -11.63
C LYS A 9 1.84 -13.26 -12.09
N ILE A 10 2.76 -13.10 -11.14
CA ILE A 10 4.19 -12.97 -11.40
C ILE A 10 4.96 -13.96 -10.53
N ASN A 11 6.03 -14.54 -11.08
CA ASN A 11 6.87 -15.51 -10.39
C ASN A 11 8.14 -14.85 -9.80
N VAL A 12 7.98 -13.67 -9.21
CA VAL A 12 9.07 -12.89 -8.62
C VAL A 12 8.73 -12.55 -7.17
N PRO A 13 9.64 -12.81 -6.20
CA PRO A 13 9.48 -12.32 -4.82
C PRO A 13 9.40 -10.80 -4.76
N LEU A 14 8.53 -10.24 -3.90
CA LEU A 14 8.38 -8.78 -3.77
C LEU A 14 9.70 -8.07 -3.48
N LYS A 15 10.57 -8.66 -2.65
CA LYS A 15 11.85 -8.06 -2.26
C LYS A 15 12.79 -7.84 -3.45
N ASN A 16 12.65 -8.68 -4.49
CA ASN A 16 13.44 -8.57 -5.71
C ASN A 16 12.86 -7.53 -6.67
N LEU A 17 11.61 -7.10 -6.48
CA LEU A 17 11.01 -6.00 -7.26
C LEU A 17 11.42 -4.63 -6.73
N LEU A 18 11.66 -4.52 -5.41
CA LEU A 18 11.94 -3.24 -4.76
C LEU A 18 13.09 -2.45 -5.42
N PRO A 19 14.26 -3.04 -5.76
CA PRO A 19 15.33 -2.30 -6.45
C PRO A 19 14.91 -1.67 -7.78
N HIS A 20 13.99 -2.31 -8.50
CA HIS A 20 13.51 -1.83 -9.79
C HIS A 20 12.43 -0.75 -9.67
N LEU A 21 11.92 -0.51 -8.46
CA LEU A 21 10.92 0.50 -8.14
C LEU A 21 11.47 1.64 -7.26
N GLN A 22 12.77 1.66 -6.96
CA GLN A 22 13.37 2.65 -6.02
C GLN A 22 13.12 4.11 -6.42
N ASN A 23 13.07 4.41 -7.72
CA ASN A 23 12.79 5.76 -8.21
C ASN A 23 11.30 6.10 -8.25
N ARG A 24 10.45 5.21 -7.74
CA ARG A 24 9.00 5.38 -7.66
C ARG A 24 8.63 5.62 -6.21
N ASN A 25 7.61 6.44 -6.01
CA ASN A 25 7.09 6.73 -4.69
C ASN A 25 6.37 5.47 -4.15
N CYS A 26 7.10 4.64 -3.41
CA CYS A 26 6.66 3.31 -3.00
C CYS A 26 6.17 3.28 -1.56
N PHE A 27 5.29 2.32 -1.26
CA PHE A 27 4.87 1.97 0.09
C PHE A 27 4.93 0.45 0.24
N TRP A 28 5.68 -0.03 1.23
CA TRP A 28 5.85 -1.46 1.50
C TRP A 28 5.20 -1.79 2.85
N LEU A 29 4.26 -2.74 2.83
CA LEU A 29 3.71 -3.36 4.03
C LEU A 29 4.09 -4.83 4.01
N ASP A 30 4.93 -5.25 4.96
CA ASP A 30 5.24 -6.66 5.16
C ASP A 30 4.46 -7.18 6.36
N SER A 31 3.75 -8.29 6.16
CA SER A 31 3.34 -9.11 7.30
C SER A 31 4.47 -10.09 7.57
N ALA A 32 5.22 -9.88 8.65
CA ALA A 32 6.16 -10.87 9.15
C ALA A 32 5.38 -12.14 9.50
N CYS A 33 5.37 -13.11 8.59
CA CYS A 33 4.90 -14.44 8.90
C CYS A 33 5.98 -15.05 9.79
N PHE A 34 5.68 -15.19 11.08
CA PHE A 34 6.61 -15.84 12.00
C PHE A 34 6.85 -17.27 11.51
N ASP A 35 8.10 -17.59 11.15
CA ASP A 35 8.56 -18.96 10.83
C ASP A 35 8.48 -19.93 12.03
N PHE A 36 8.01 -19.45 13.18
CA PHE A 36 7.93 -20.22 14.42
C PHE A 36 6.47 -20.55 14.75
N GLN A 37 6.16 -21.82 14.47
CA GLN A 37 4.97 -22.59 14.86
C GLN A 37 3.77 -22.54 13.90
N PRO A 38 3.11 -23.70 13.68
CA PRO A 38 1.84 -23.80 12.97
C PRO A 38 0.69 -23.31 13.87
N VAL A 39 0.87 -22.19 14.55
CA VAL A 39 -0.24 -21.49 15.20
C VAL A 39 -1.08 -20.98 14.04
N ALA A 40 -2.30 -21.50 13.98
CA ALA A 40 -3.30 -21.24 12.94
C ALA A 40 -3.02 -19.93 12.22
N PHE A 41 -2.71 -20.01 10.92
CA PHE A 41 -2.61 -18.85 10.02
C PHE A 41 -3.82 -17.97 10.31
N ASP A 42 -3.65 -16.97 11.18
CA ASP A 42 -4.76 -16.14 11.58
C ASP A 42 -5.23 -15.46 10.29
N GLU A 43 -6.53 -15.36 10.09
CA GLU A 43 -7.11 -14.83 8.85
C GLU A 43 -6.62 -13.40 8.51
N GLN A 44 -5.97 -12.77 9.48
CA GLN A 44 -5.42 -11.42 9.50
C GLN A 44 -3.95 -11.33 9.03
N HIS A 45 -3.15 -12.39 9.17
CA HIS A 45 -1.72 -12.39 8.82
C HIS A 45 -1.47 -13.38 7.69
N GLY A 46 -1.09 -12.88 6.52
CA GLY A 46 -0.85 -13.76 5.38
C GLY A 46 -0.59 -13.08 4.05
N PHE A 47 -0.42 -11.77 4.03
CA PHE A 47 -0.09 -11.05 2.81
C PHE A 47 0.88 -9.91 3.04
N SER A 48 1.59 -9.55 1.98
CA SER A 48 2.42 -8.35 1.92
C SER A 48 2.09 -7.54 0.67
N ILE A 49 2.26 -6.23 0.75
CA ILE A 49 1.91 -5.27 -0.31
C ILE A 49 3.13 -4.42 -0.64
N LEU A 50 3.39 -4.26 -1.93
CA LEU A 50 4.29 -3.25 -2.46
C LEU A 50 3.52 -2.35 -3.42
N ALA A 51 3.05 -1.22 -2.90
CA ALA A 51 2.35 -0.20 -3.67
C ALA A 51 3.32 0.84 -4.22
N PHE A 52 3.00 1.43 -5.37
CA PHE A 52 3.86 2.40 -6.06
C PHE A 52 3.03 3.30 -6.98
N ASP A 53 3.61 4.44 -7.39
CA ASP A 53 2.96 5.47 -8.22
C ASP A 53 1.60 5.90 -7.66
N PRO A 54 1.57 6.58 -6.50
CA PRO A 54 0.31 7.05 -5.94
C PRO A 54 -0.35 8.06 -6.89
N THR A 55 -1.67 8.03 -6.98
CA THR A 55 -2.43 8.92 -7.86
C THR A 55 -2.88 10.20 -7.16
N ASP A 56 -2.87 10.21 -5.82
CA ASP A 56 -3.18 11.38 -5.00
C ASP A 56 -2.36 11.32 -3.70
N GLU A 57 -2.15 12.48 -3.09
CA GLU A 57 -1.42 12.68 -1.85
C GLU A 57 -2.16 13.71 -0.98
N LYS A 58 -2.20 13.45 0.33
CA LYS A 58 -2.73 14.36 1.35
C LYS A 58 -1.73 14.44 2.49
N ILE A 59 -1.35 15.66 2.84
CA ILE A 59 -0.39 15.96 3.90
C ILE A 59 -1.09 16.85 4.91
N PHE A 60 -0.99 16.48 6.19
CA PHE A 60 -1.54 17.24 7.31
C PHE A 60 -0.37 17.58 8.25
N SER A 61 0.17 18.80 8.11
CA SER A 61 1.41 19.17 8.81
C SER A 61 1.19 19.84 10.16
N ALA A 62 -0.03 20.30 10.46
CA ALA A 62 -0.30 21.14 11.63
C ALA A 62 -1.59 20.74 12.36
N PRO A 63 -1.69 20.99 13.68
CA PRO A 63 -2.90 20.70 14.45
C PRO A 63 -4.15 21.41 13.92
N THR A 64 -3.99 22.57 13.30
CA THR A 64 -5.08 23.32 12.64
C THR A 64 -5.72 22.55 11.48
N SER A 65 -5.09 21.50 10.98
CA SER A 65 -5.62 20.63 9.92
C SER A 65 -6.58 19.55 10.42
N ALA A 66 -6.92 19.51 11.72
CA ALA A 66 -7.80 18.48 12.31
C ALA A 66 -9.15 18.31 11.58
N GLU A 67 -9.81 19.42 11.25
CA GLU A 67 -11.09 19.36 10.55
C GLU A 67 -10.94 18.82 9.13
N ALA A 68 -9.91 19.26 8.41
CA ALA A 68 -9.59 18.76 7.08
C ALA A 68 -9.26 17.27 7.11
N PHE A 69 -8.54 16.81 8.12
CA PHE A 69 -8.22 15.39 8.35
C PHE A 69 -9.48 14.55 8.53
N CYS A 70 -10.41 14.96 9.40
CA CYS A 70 -11.67 14.25 9.62
C CYS A 70 -12.54 14.22 8.36
N ARG A 71 -12.69 15.37 7.67
CA ARG A 71 -13.45 15.45 6.41
C ARG A 71 -12.85 14.57 5.32
N PHE A 72 -11.53 14.50 5.25
CA PHE A 72 -10.82 13.65 4.32
C PHE A 72 -11.17 12.16 4.54
N PHE A 73 -11.03 11.63 5.75
CA PHE A 73 -11.37 10.22 6.01
C PHE A 73 -12.87 9.92 5.88
N ALA A 74 -13.74 10.86 6.25
CA ALA A 74 -15.18 10.72 6.05
C ALA A 74 -15.54 10.57 4.56
N SER A 75 -14.92 11.37 3.68
CA SER A 75 -15.16 11.29 2.23
C SER A 75 -14.43 10.12 1.56
N ALA A 76 -13.22 9.77 2.00
CA ALA A 76 -12.46 8.64 1.47
C ALA A 76 -13.17 7.28 1.67
N ASN A 77 -13.91 7.12 2.76
CA ASN A 77 -14.67 5.89 3.03
C ASN A 77 -15.93 5.74 2.15
N LEU A 78 -16.52 6.85 1.71
CA LEU A 78 -17.74 6.85 0.88
C LEU A 78 -17.49 6.50 -0.59
N GLN A 79 -16.25 6.62 -1.08
CA GLN A 79 -15.90 6.35 -2.49
C GLN A 79 -15.70 4.87 -2.84
N ARG A 80 -15.95 3.93 -1.91
CA ARG A 80 -15.69 2.51 -2.14
C ARG A 80 -16.87 1.85 -2.87
N SER A 81 -16.64 1.44 -4.12
CA SER A 81 -17.44 0.38 -4.73
C SER A 81 -17.03 -0.97 -4.11
N PRO A 82 -17.98 -1.88 -3.83
CA PRO A 82 -17.66 -3.19 -3.27
C PRO A 82 -16.76 -3.93 -4.26
N VAL A 83 -15.59 -4.35 -3.80
CA VAL A 83 -14.74 -5.25 -4.58
C VAL A 83 -15.27 -6.66 -4.39
N THR A 84 -15.61 -7.29 -5.51
CA THR A 84 -16.30 -8.58 -5.58
C THR A 84 -15.39 -9.79 -5.39
N ASP A 85 -14.07 -9.60 -5.32
CA ASP A 85 -13.13 -10.70 -5.10
C ASP A 85 -12.67 -10.75 -3.64
N ILE A 86 -13.31 -11.65 -2.88
CA ILE A 86 -13.08 -11.89 -1.43
C ILE A 86 -11.64 -12.35 -1.16
N SER A 87 -10.89 -12.79 -2.17
CA SER A 87 -9.54 -13.34 -2.01
C SER A 87 -8.45 -12.28 -1.78
N LEU A 88 -8.66 -11.03 -2.19
CA LEU A 88 -7.72 -9.93 -1.96
C LEU A 88 -8.12 -9.13 -0.72
N ARG A 89 -7.29 -9.16 0.33
CA ARG A 89 -7.51 -8.36 1.54
C ARG A 89 -7.26 -6.86 1.35
N PHE A 90 -6.51 -6.49 0.32
CA PHE A 90 -6.26 -5.10 -0.07
C PHE A 90 -6.60 -4.90 -1.54
N THR A 91 -7.41 -3.88 -1.82
CA THR A 91 -7.97 -3.61 -3.15
C THR A 91 -7.67 -2.19 -3.61
N GLY A 92 -6.52 -1.66 -3.17
CA GLY A 92 -6.17 -0.24 -3.32
C GLY A 92 -6.75 0.63 -2.21
N GLY A 93 -6.17 1.81 -2.05
CA GLY A 93 -6.62 2.77 -1.04
C GLY A 93 -5.53 3.71 -0.55
N TRP A 94 -5.90 4.48 0.47
CA TRP A 94 -5.01 5.39 1.17
C TRP A 94 -4.06 4.62 2.08
N LEU A 95 -2.76 4.70 1.78
CA LEU A 95 -1.68 4.16 2.59
C LEU A 95 -0.78 5.32 3.03
N GLY A 96 -0.24 5.23 4.24
CA GLY A 96 0.45 6.37 4.81
C GLY A 96 0.89 6.15 6.23
N PHE A 97 1.22 7.24 6.89
CA PHE A 97 1.53 7.24 8.31
C PHE A 97 0.73 8.32 9.04
N LEU A 98 0.48 8.02 10.31
CA LEU A 98 -0.08 8.92 11.30
C LEU A 98 0.97 9.05 12.40
N ALA A 99 1.52 10.25 12.59
CA ALA A 99 2.51 10.49 13.64
C ALA A 99 1.86 10.34 15.02
N TYR A 100 2.68 10.06 16.04
CA TYR A 100 2.20 10.04 17.42
C TYR A 100 1.52 11.36 17.77
N GLU A 101 2.13 12.47 17.39
CA GLU A 101 1.67 13.85 17.62
C GLU A 101 0.36 14.19 16.91
N ALA A 102 -0.13 13.35 16.00
CA ALA A 102 -1.46 13.52 15.42
C ALA A 102 -2.58 13.46 16.47
N TYR A 103 -2.29 13.01 17.71
CA TYR A 103 -3.19 13.19 18.86
C TYR A 103 -3.62 14.66 19.01
N GLN A 104 -2.82 15.62 18.55
CA GLN A 104 -3.12 17.06 18.58
C GLN A 104 -4.31 17.46 17.70
N PHE A 105 -4.77 16.59 16.78
CA PHE A 105 -6.05 16.77 16.11
C PHE A 105 -7.23 16.69 17.08
N ASN A 106 -7.04 15.99 18.21
CA ASN A 106 -7.99 15.95 19.30
C ASN A 106 -7.72 17.09 20.28
N LYS A 107 -8.59 18.11 20.27
CA LYS A 107 -8.48 19.33 21.08
C LYS A 107 -8.54 19.12 22.61
N LEU A 108 -8.80 17.89 23.06
CA LEU A 108 -8.95 17.54 24.48
C LEU A 108 -7.62 17.25 25.20
N ILE A 109 -6.52 17.11 24.48
CA ILE A 109 -5.21 16.80 25.07
C ILE A 109 -4.38 18.10 25.12
N PRO A 110 -3.90 18.54 26.32
CA PRO A 110 -3.05 19.72 26.43
C PRO A 110 -1.80 19.59 25.55
N PHE A 111 -1.39 20.69 24.93
CA PHE A 111 -0.18 20.71 24.10
C PHE A 111 1.06 20.38 24.95
N GLY A 112 1.70 19.25 24.65
CA GLY A 112 3.03 18.91 25.17
C GLY A 112 4.15 19.75 24.54
N PRO A 113 5.40 19.63 25.01
CA PRO A 113 6.53 20.44 24.54
C PRO A 113 6.69 20.40 23.01
N SER A 114 7.15 21.52 22.47
CA SER A 114 7.23 21.82 21.03
C SER A 114 7.98 20.76 20.23
N HIS A 115 7.36 20.34 19.12
CA HIS A 115 7.86 19.46 18.07
C HIS A 115 9.39 19.49 17.89
N HIS A 116 10.07 18.41 18.28
CA HIS A 116 11.51 18.27 18.07
C HIS A 116 11.88 17.86 16.62
N LYS A 117 10.91 17.59 15.74
CA LYS A 117 11.15 17.16 14.35
C LYS A 117 10.14 17.77 13.39
N GLN A 118 10.61 18.23 12.22
CA GLN A 118 9.81 18.86 11.15
C GLN A 118 8.99 17.86 10.30
N TYR A 119 8.50 16.77 10.88
CA TYR A 119 7.66 15.83 10.13
C TYR A 119 6.19 16.27 10.17
N PRO A 120 5.42 16.06 9.08
CA PRO A 120 3.99 16.28 9.13
C PRO A 120 3.30 15.30 10.09
N LEU A 121 2.18 15.72 10.67
CA LEU A 121 1.38 14.89 11.58
C LEU A 121 0.76 13.68 10.86
N ALA A 122 0.49 13.80 9.57
CA ALA A 122 0.06 12.68 8.73
C ALA A 122 0.41 12.89 7.26
N ILE A 123 0.73 11.80 6.57
CA ILE A 123 0.77 11.74 5.10
C ILE A 123 0.04 10.50 4.66
N PHE A 124 -0.91 10.66 3.74
CA PHE A 124 -1.58 9.56 3.07
C PHE A 124 -1.49 9.72 1.56
N LYS A 125 -1.24 8.61 0.88
CA LYS A 125 -1.14 8.51 -0.57
C LYS A 125 -2.12 7.47 -1.07
N TYR A 126 -2.84 7.79 -2.14
CA TYR A 126 -3.80 6.86 -2.71
C TYR A 126 -3.09 5.97 -3.74
N TYR A 127 -3.12 4.66 -3.50
CA TYR A 127 -2.54 3.68 -4.40
C TYR A 127 -3.63 2.84 -5.05
N ASP A 128 -3.71 2.92 -6.37
CA ASP A 128 -4.57 2.07 -7.21
C ASP A 128 -3.81 0.89 -7.83
N THR A 129 -2.49 0.85 -7.67
CA THR A 129 -1.59 -0.11 -8.31
C THR A 129 -0.57 -0.62 -7.30
N PHE A 130 -0.43 -1.94 -7.21
CA PHE A 130 0.42 -2.58 -6.23
C PHE A 130 0.77 -4.02 -6.64
N PHE A 131 1.84 -4.55 -6.04
CA PHE A 131 2.07 -5.97 -5.98
C PHE A 131 1.53 -6.54 -4.66
N TYR A 132 0.88 -7.68 -4.72
CA TYR A 132 0.30 -8.39 -3.59
C TYR A 132 0.96 -9.76 -3.48
N LYS A 133 1.53 -10.08 -2.32
CA LYS A 133 2.04 -11.41 -2.01
C LYS A 133 1.04 -12.10 -1.10
N ASP A 134 0.52 -13.23 -1.53
CA ASP A 134 -0.13 -14.18 -0.64
C ASP A 134 0.92 -15.18 -0.15
N HIS A 135 1.17 -15.20 1.16
CA HIS A 135 2.14 -16.09 1.78
C HIS A 135 1.60 -17.52 1.92
N ARG A 136 0.28 -17.72 1.98
CA ARG A 136 -0.33 -19.06 2.07
C ARG A 136 -0.17 -19.83 0.78
N SER A 137 -0.40 -19.17 -0.35
CA SER A 137 -0.30 -19.80 -1.68
C SER A 137 1.07 -19.60 -2.35
N ASP A 138 1.99 -18.89 -1.69
CA ASP A 138 3.27 -18.42 -2.24
C ASP A 138 3.13 -17.63 -3.57
N LYS A 139 1.96 -17.07 -3.86
CA LYS A 139 1.70 -16.35 -5.12
C LYS A 139 1.97 -14.86 -4.97
N THR A 140 2.72 -14.30 -5.92
CA THR A 140 2.81 -12.85 -6.11
C THR A 140 1.92 -12.43 -7.28
N LEU A 141 1.12 -11.39 -7.08
CA LEU A 141 0.21 -10.80 -8.06
C LEU A 141 0.58 -9.34 -8.29
N PHE A 142 0.51 -8.88 -9.52
CA PHE A 142 0.36 -7.48 -9.86
C PHE A 142 -1.14 -7.17 -9.92
N VAL A 143 -1.57 -6.09 -9.26
CA VAL A 143 -2.96 -5.65 -9.20
C VAL A 143 -3.01 -4.16 -9.55
N SER A 144 -3.90 -3.77 -10.46
CA SER A 144 -4.13 -2.36 -10.78
C SER A 144 -5.61 -2.10 -11.08
N PHE A 145 -6.19 -1.14 -10.35
CA PHE A 145 -7.54 -0.61 -10.58
C PHE A 145 -7.54 0.64 -11.46
N SER A 146 -6.36 1.03 -11.96
CA SER A 146 -6.18 2.21 -12.80
C SER A 146 -6.88 2.03 -14.16
N PRO A 147 -7.53 3.06 -14.72
CA PRO A 147 -7.99 3.03 -16.10
C PRO A 147 -6.85 2.75 -17.10
N MET A 148 -5.61 3.04 -16.72
CA MET A 148 -4.40 2.81 -17.52
C MET A 148 -3.65 1.54 -17.13
N ALA A 149 -4.28 0.62 -16.40
CA ALA A 149 -3.63 -0.58 -15.84
C ALA A 149 -2.84 -1.40 -16.87
N GLN A 150 -3.36 -1.59 -18.09
CA GLN A 150 -2.67 -2.33 -19.14
C GLN A 150 -1.36 -1.65 -19.57
N LYS A 151 -1.35 -0.32 -19.68
CA LYS A 151 -0.15 0.45 -20.02
C LYS A 151 0.87 0.38 -18.88
N LYS A 152 0.41 0.49 -17.62
CA LYS A 152 1.27 0.32 -16.44
C LYS A 152 1.93 -1.07 -16.43
N TRP A 153 1.16 -2.14 -16.68
CA TRP A 153 1.68 -3.50 -16.79
C TRP A 153 2.73 -3.62 -17.90
N ALA A 154 2.44 -3.16 -19.11
CA ALA A 154 3.38 -3.23 -20.23
C ALA A 154 4.71 -2.50 -19.94
N GLY A 155 4.65 -1.35 -19.26
CA GLY A 155 5.84 -0.61 -18.82
C GLY A 155 6.65 -1.35 -17.74
N LEU A 156 5.98 -2.05 -16.82
CA LEU A 156 6.58 -2.81 -15.72
C LEU A 156 7.13 -4.18 -16.15
N GLN A 157 6.59 -4.78 -17.21
CA GLN A 157 6.91 -6.16 -17.60
C GLN A 157 8.41 -6.37 -17.81
N ARG A 158 9.11 -5.37 -18.38
CA ARG A 158 10.57 -5.44 -18.55
C ARG A 158 11.32 -5.48 -17.22
N GLN A 159 10.92 -4.66 -16.25
CA GLN A 159 11.52 -4.61 -14.92
C GLN A 159 11.27 -5.92 -14.14
N ILE A 160 10.05 -6.47 -14.24
CA ILE A 160 9.70 -7.76 -13.63
C ILE A 160 10.55 -8.89 -14.23
N ASN A 161 10.72 -8.91 -15.55
CA ASN A 161 11.56 -9.91 -16.22
C ASN A 161 13.03 -9.78 -15.81
N GLN A 162 13.54 -8.56 -15.63
CA GLN A 162 14.89 -8.33 -15.10
C GLN A 162 15.03 -8.83 -13.67
N ALA A 163 14.06 -8.55 -12.80
CA ALA A 163 14.02 -9.04 -11.42
C ALA A 163 13.95 -10.58 -11.33
N ALA A 164 13.25 -11.22 -12.27
CA ALA A 164 13.21 -12.68 -12.37
C ALA A 164 14.59 -13.27 -12.72
N ARG A 165 15.33 -12.64 -13.64
CA ARG A 165 16.67 -13.06 -14.04
C ARG A 165 17.70 -12.88 -12.93
N SER A 166 17.69 -11.73 -12.25
CA SER A 166 18.63 -11.44 -11.16
C SER A 166 18.44 -12.32 -9.92
N SER A 167 17.26 -12.93 -9.78
CA SER A 167 16.92 -13.79 -8.64
C SER A 167 17.18 -15.28 -8.87
N GLY A 168 17.82 -15.65 -9.98
CA GLY A 168 18.15 -17.06 -10.28
C GLY A 168 16.93 -17.96 -10.53
N ARG A 169 15.75 -17.38 -10.78
CA ARG A 169 14.48 -18.10 -11.00
C ARG A 169 14.05 -18.19 -12.47
N ILE A 170 15.02 -18.17 -13.39
CA ILE A 170 14.82 -18.63 -14.77
C ILE A 170 15.99 -19.59 -15.08
N PRO A 171 15.75 -20.81 -15.61
CA PRO A 171 16.81 -21.60 -16.20
C PRO A 171 17.48 -20.88 -17.38
#